data_AF-A0A7L6CRL7-F1
#
_entry.id   AF-A0A7L6CRL7-F1
#
_cell.length_a   1.000
_cell.length_b   1.000
_cell.length_c   1.000
_cell.angle_alpha   90.00
_cell.angle_beta   90.00
_cell.angle_gamma   90.00
#
_symmetry.space_group_name_H-M   'P 1'
#
loop_
_entity.id
_entity.type
_entity.pdbx_description
1 polymer ?
#
loop_
_entity_poly.entity_id
_entity_poly.type
_entity_poly.pdbx_seq_one_letter_code
_entity_poly.pdbx_strand_id
1 'polypeptide(L)'
;MDYVGINQETKTPLMIFEAKAWDVPFVSARNPEDRAKDEDLIVMAIRHILNDKPENESPVSKQWHGFLKQVMDYVRTMKTINEHDTPCAVLSSGQWTIVFTNPVLTFSDGRVSPDDIRIFNLQSYMSNADTLFNLLHCSVLAKDIPFPLRPAQIKDYIDGNSISTTYYGVHVHYEETGSRFFGPKPQVLIYPVLVLQRNDGVFAAVINKAENFTLEYTNSAHAKTEDLTLHLNSVTTCLQELHRICEQELDCKLTISPVKVFPGFASESYKMGNQTLIAKRIKGYHDEWLLVTGIEKHYLRNMPLIEHCRFHSWADCLAEGCENGTSAINIRSTNPRIIFIDKQMHHCANQVVYDRKRKRCHILQIDERICCQTCNYSSLCWSQEEQEKLPCGK
;
A
#
# COMPACT_ATOMS: atom_id res chain seq x y z
N MET A 1 16.98 18.74 -20.17
CA MET A 1 15.90 18.05 -19.48
C MET A 1 16.49 16.87 -18.75
N ASP A 2 16.39 16.92 -17.44
CA ASP A 2 16.95 15.92 -16.54
C ASP A 2 15.83 15.23 -15.77
N TYR A 3 16.08 13.97 -15.40
CA TYR A 3 15.21 13.19 -14.54
C TYR A 3 15.82 13.19 -13.14
N VAL A 4 15.04 13.61 -12.15
CA VAL A 4 15.50 13.71 -10.77
C VAL A 4 14.73 12.73 -9.90
N GLY A 5 15.47 11.83 -9.26
CA GLY A 5 14.89 10.74 -8.47
C GLY A 5 14.22 9.68 -9.35
N ILE A 6 14.30 8.42 -8.93
CA ILE A 6 13.66 7.30 -9.63
C ILE A 6 12.91 6.47 -8.59
N ASN A 7 11.64 6.19 -8.86
CA ASN A 7 10.89 5.19 -8.13
C ASN A 7 11.57 3.82 -8.34
N GLN A 8 12.00 3.18 -7.25
CA GLN A 8 12.76 1.94 -7.35
C GLN A 8 11.95 0.78 -7.95
N GLU A 9 10.64 0.79 -7.80
CA GLU A 9 9.76 -0.28 -8.27
C GLU A 9 9.37 -0.09 -9.73
N THR A 10 8.87 1.10 -10.09
CA THR A 10 8.37 1.38 -11.45
C THR A 10 9.46 1.88 -12.38
N LYS A 11 10.64 2.24 -11.83
CA LYS A 11 11.71 2.96 -12.55
C LYS A 11 11.23 4.29 -13.15
N THR A 12 10.10 4.82 -12.68
CA THR A 12 9.56 6.10 -13.11
C THR A 12 10.34 7.26 -12.47
N PRO A 13 10.74 8.29 -13.24
CA PRO A 13 11.25 9.53 -12.69
C PRO A 13 10.28 10.17 -11.71
N LEU A 14 10.77 10.59 -10.55
CA LEU A 14 9.96 11.31 -9.56
C LEU A 14 9.74 12.77 -9.98
N MET A 15 10.65 13.33 -10.76
CA MET A 15 10.54 14.69 -11.27
C MET A 15 11.20 14.83 -12.62
N ILE A 16 10.52 15.54 -13.51
CA ILE A 16 11.12 16.09 -14.74
C ILE A 16 11.61 17.50 -14.41
N PHE A 17 12.89 17.79 -14.67
CA PHE A 17 13.49 19.09 -14.37
C PHE A 17 14.13 19.69 -15.62
N GLU A 18 13.77 20.93 -15.94
CA GLU A 18 14.40 21.71 -16.99
C GLU A 18 15.03 22.98 -16.42
N ALA A 19 16.35 23.04 -16.50
CA ALA A 19 17.11 24.24 -16.19
C ALA A 19 17.31 25.10 -17.45
N LYS A 20 17.18 26.42 -17.29
CA LYS A 20 17.51 27.45 -18.28
C LYS A 20 18.67 28.31 -17.76
N ALA A 21 19.28 29.09 -18.67
CA ALA A 21 20.34 30.02 -18.29
C ALA A 21 19.81 31.11 -17.33
N TRP A 22 20.71 31.62 -16.47
CA TRP A 22 20.37 32.56 -15.39
C TRP A 22 19.66 33.82 -15.86
N ASP A 23 20.02 34.31 -17.04
CA ASP A 23 19.54 35.56 -17.63
C ASP A 23 18.25 35.41 -18.43
N VAL A 24 17.68 34.21 -18.50
CA VAL A 24 16.41 33.98 -19.21
C VAL A 24 15.28 34.71 -18.46
N PRO A 25 14.60 35.67 -19.12
CA PRO A 25 13.56 36.45 -18.48
C PRO A 25 12.34 35.58 -18.16
N PHE A 26 11.60 36.01 -17.15
CA PHE A 26 10.33 35.38 -16.80
C PHE A 26 9.30 35.49 -17.95
N VAL A 27 8.24 34.69 -17.89
CA VAL A 27 7.23 34.64 -18.96
C VAL A 27 6.58 36.01 -19.13
N SER A 28 6.38 36.40 -20.40
CA SER A 28 5.72 37.65 -20.76
C SER A 28 4.77 37.41 -21.92
N ALA A 29 3.67 38.17 -21.92
CA ALA A 29 2.75 38.20 -23.03
C ALA A 29 3.48 38.66 -24.30
N ARG A 30 3.09 38.11 -25.45
CA ARG A 30 3.65 38.51 -26.73
C ARG A 30 3.35 39.95 -27.07
N ASN A 31 2.11 40.38 -26.83
CA ASN A 31 1.71 41.78 -26.92
C ASN A 31 1.57 42.33 -25.49
N PRO A 32 2.20 43.47 -25.16
CA PRO A 32 2.11 44.06 -23.83
C PRO A 32 0.69 44.43 -23.39
N GLU A 33 -0.23 44.63 -24.35
CA GLU A 33 -1.63 44.98 -24.10
C GLU A 33 -2.47 43.79 -23.61
N ASP A 34 -2.03 42.55 -23.86
CA ASP A 34 -2.71 41.31 -23.49
C ASP A 34 -2.39 40.89 -22.03
N ARG A 35 -2.48 41.84 -21.09
CA ARG A 35 -2.05 41.66 -19.71
C ARG A 35 -2.92 40.62 -18.99
N ALA A 36 -2.33 39.48 -18.68
CA ALA A 36 -2.90 38.44 -17.81
C ALA A 36 -2.06 38.29 -16.54
N LYS A 37 -2.58 37.56 -15.54
CA LYS A 37 -1.73 37.06 -14.45
C LYS A 37 -0.76 36.03 -15.00
N ASP A 38 0.37 35.85 -14.32
CA ASP A 38 1.45 34.99 -14.79
C ASP A 38 1.00 33.53 -14.94
N GLU A 39 0.22 33.02 -13.98
CA GLU A 39 -0.37 31.67 -14.04
C GLU A 39 -1.33 31.55 -15.24
N ASP A 40 -2.22 32.53 -15.41
CA ASP A 40 -3.21 32.55 -16.50
C ASP A 40 -2.53 32.58 -17.87
N LEU A 41 -1.44 33.35 -17.99
CA LEU A 41 -0.65 33.45 -19.22
C LEU A 41 0.01 32.10 -19.55
N ILE A 42 0.58 31.41 -18.56
CA ILE A 42 1.13 30.06 -18.72
C ILE A 42 0.01 29.08 -19.11
N VAL A 43 -1.15 29.13 -18.46
CA VAL A 43 -2.31 28.29 -18.80
C VAL A 43 -2.73 28.52 -20.26
N MET A 44 -2.83 29.78 -20.69
CA MET A 44 -3.15 30.13 -22.08
C MET A 44 -2.12 29.57 -23.06
N ALA A 45 -0.83 29.68 -22.76
CA ALA A 45 0.24 29.14 -23.58
C ALA A 45 0.20 27.61 -23.66
N ILE A 46 -0.03 26.91 -22.54
CA ILE A 46 -0.16 25.45 -22.53
C ILE A 46 -1.37 25.03 -23.37
N ARG A 47 -2.54 25.65 -23.18
CA ARG A 47 -3.73 25.38 -24.00
C ARG A 47 -3.49 25.67 -25.47
N HIS A 48 -2.72 26.70 -25.81
CA HIS A 48 -2.32 26.99 -27.19
C HIS A 48 -1.54 25.83 -27.81
N ILE A 49 -0.54 25.32 -27.09
CA ILE A 49 0.29 24.19 -27.53
C ILE A 49 -0.54 22.89 -27.62
N LEU A 50 -1.39 22.61 -26.62
CA LEU A 50 -2.25 21.42 -26.61
C LEU A 50 -3.21 21.36 -27.82
N ASN A 51 -3.65 22.52 -28.30
CA ASN A 51 -4.52 22.66 -29.47
C ASN A 51 -3.76 22.68 -30.81
N ASP A 52 -2.46 22.36 -30.80
CA ASP A 52 -1.56 22.31 -31.97
C ASP A 52 -1.59 23.59 -32.82
N LYS A 53 -1.75 24.74 -32.14
CA LYS A 53 -1.80 26.03 -32.81
C LYS A 53 -0.40 26.51 -33.25
N PRO A 54 -0.30 27.30 -34.32
CA PRO A 54 0.98 27.82 -34.80
C PRO A 54 1.75 28.62 -33.76
N GLU A 55 3.07 28.43 -33.66
CA GLU A 55 3.94 29.12 -32.71
C GLU A 55 3.93 30.66 -32.90
N ASN A 56 3.81 31.11 -34.14
CA ASN A 56 3.72 32.53 -34.48
C ASN A 56 2.42 33.20 -33.97
N GLU A 57 1.46 32.43 -33.45
CA GLU A 57 0.23 32.92 -32.81
C GLU A 57 0.22 32.70 -31.29
N SER A 58 1.33 32.22 -30.71
CA SER A 58 1.40 31.95 -29.28
C SER A 58 1.15 33.21 -28.44
N PRO A 59 0.40 33.11 -27.32
CA PRO A 59 0.18 34.24 -26.42
C PRO A 59 1.45 34.67 -25.68
N VAL A 60 2.50 33.84 -25.70
CA VAL A 60 3.81 34.12 -25.08
C VAL A 60 4.89 34.25 -26.15
N SER A 61 6.07 34.69 -25.74
CA SER A 61 7.24 34.74 -26.63
C SER A 61 7.57 33.36 -27.22
N LYS A 62 8.19 33.36 -28.40
CA LYS A 62 8.64 32.14 -29.11
C LYS A 62 9.50 31.24 -28.21
N GLN A 63 10.38 31.86 -27.42
CA GLN A 63 11.26 31.15 -26.50
C GLN A 63 10.45 30.40 -25.42
N TRP A 64 9.49 31.08 -24.79
CA TRP A 64 8.63 30.47 -23.77
C TRP A 64 7.69 29.40 -24.32
N HIS A 65 7.15 29.60 -25.53
CA HIS A 65 6.42 28.56 -26.25
C HIS A 65 7.27 27.28 -26.40
N GLY A 66 8.53 27.43 -26.84
CA GLY A 66 9.47 26.31 -26.95
C GLY A 66 9.75 25.61 -25.62
N PHE A 67 9.91 26.36 -24.53
CA PHE A 67 10.16 25.79 -23.20
C PHE A 67 8.99 24.95 -22.68
N LEU A 68 7.77 25.48 -22.79
CA LEU A 68 6.57 24.76 -22.36
C LEU A 68 6.32 23.53 -23.24
N LYS A 69 6.55 23.64 -24.55
CA LYS A 69 6.45 22.51 -25.48
C LYS A 69 7.45 21.41 -25.11
N GLN A 70 8.69 21.77 -24.79
CA GLN A 70 9.70 20.81 -24.35
C GLN A 70 9.24 20.05 -23.09
N VAL A 71 8.80 20.75 -22.04
CA VAL A 71 8.29 20.09 -20.82
C VAL A 71 7.10 19.18 -21.13
N MET A 72 6.14 19.66 -21.94
CA MET A 72 4.97 18.91 -22.35
C MET A 72 5.34 17.62 -23.10
N ASP A 73 6.27 17.71 -24.07
CA ASP A 73 6.69 16.57 -24.88
C ASP A 73 7.31 15.48 -23.99
N TYR A 74 8.17 15.84 -23.03
CA TYR A 74 8.73 14.88 -22.07
C TYR A 74 7.66 14.22 -21.19
N VAL A 75 6.74 15.00 -20.61
CA VAL A 75 5.64 14.46 -19.79
C VAL A 75 4.77 13.49 -20.61
N ARG A 76 4.44 13.86 -21.85
CA ARG A 76 3.65 13.02 -22.75
C ARG A 76 4.39 11.75 -23.16
N THR A 77 5.69 11.84 -23.44
CA THR A 77 6.53 10.68 -23.75
C THR A 77 6.53 9.70 -22.59
N MET A 78 6.75 10.17 -21.35
CA MET A 78 6.71 9.32 -20.16
C MET A 78 5.35 8.64 -20.00
N LYS A 79 4.25 9.37 -20.19
CA LYS A 79 2.91 8.80 -20.04
C LYS A 79 2.56 7.81 -21.16
N THR A 80 2.84 8.14 -22.42
CA THR A 80 2.36 7.37 -23.57
C THR A 80 3.27 6.21 -23.94
N ILE A 81 4.59 6.35 -23.77
CA ILE A 81 5.56 5.30 -24.11
C ILE A 81 5.81 4.38 -22.92
N ASN A 82 5.92 4.94 -21.72
CA ASN A 82 6.31 4.19 -20.53
C ASN A 82 5.14 3.91 -19.57
N GLU A 83 3.92 4.39 -19.86
CA GLU A 83 2.75 4.27 -18.97
C GLU A 83 3.01 4.86 -17.58
N HIS A 84 3.92 5.84 -17.51
CA HIS A 84 4.42 6.40 -16.26
C HIS A 84 3.76 7.74 -15.94
N ASP A 85 3.17 7.84 -14.75
CA ASP A 85 2.67 9.10 -14.22
C ASP A 85 3.77 9.84 -13.48
N THR A 86 4.27 10.92 -14.08
CA THR A 86 5.25 11.80 -13.42
C THR A 86 4.52 12.69 -12.42
N PRO A 87 4.88 12.69 -11.13
CA PRO A 87 4.14 13.45 -10.12
C PRO A 87 4.48 14.94 -10.16
N CYS A 88 5.64 15.34 -10.68
CA CYS A 88 6.06 16.74 -10.72
C CYS A 88 6.90 17.06 -11.97
N ALA A 89 6.70 18.25 -12.53
CA ALA A 89 7.61 18.82 -13.52
C ALA A 89 8.03 20.22 -13.09
N VAL A 90 9.29 20.57 -13.30
CA VAL A 90 9.87 21.86 -12.90
C VAL A 90 10.59 22.50 -14.07
N LEU A 91 10.36 23.80 -14.26
CA LEU A 91 11.08 24.64 -15.20
C LEU A 91 11.68 25.81 -14.42
N SER A 92 12.99 26.04 -14.52
CA SER A 92 13.66 27.09 -13.73
C SER A 92 14.82 27.73 -14.49
N SER A 93 15.10 29.00 -14.21
CA SER A 93 16.30 29.72 -14.63
C SER A 93 17.22 30.09 -13.46
N GLY A 94 16.86 29.74 -12.22
CA GLY A 94 17.51 30.26 -11.02
C GLY A 94 17.08 31.69 -10.62
N GLN A 95 16.53 32.49 -11.54
CA GLN A 95 15.80 33.73 -11.20
C GLN A 95 14.31 33.50 -10.98
N TRP A 96 13.77 32.42 -11.54
CA TRP A 96 12.40 31.99 -11.37
C TRP A 96 12.31 30.47 -11.43
N THR A 97 11.30 29.91 -10.78
CA THR A 97 10.98 28.48 -10.76
C THR A 97 9.48 28.32 -10.92
N ILE A 98 9.08 27.49 -11.87
CA ILE A 98 7.69 27.07 -12.06
C ILE A 98 7.61 25.58 -11.74
N VAL A 99 6.74 25.24 -10.79
CA VAL A 99 6.44 23.85 -10.41
C VAL A 99 5.05 23.50 -10.92
N PHE A 100 4.96 22.45 -11.73
CA PHE A 100 3.71 21.83 -12.15
C PHE A 100 3.43 20.62 -11.25
N THR A 101 2.44 20.75 -10.37
CA THR A 101 2.12 19.74 -9.34
C THR A 101 1.31 18.57 -9.86
N ASN A 102 0.74 18.69 -11.05
CA ASN A 102 0.05 17.60 -11.75
C ASN A 102 0.32 17.66 -13.26
N PRO A 103 1.55 17.34 -13.69
CA PRO A 103 1.97 17.58 -15.06
C PRO A 103 1.25 16.67 -16.05
N VAL A 104 0.89 15.42 -15.68
CA VAL A 104 0.13 14.54 -16.58
C VAL A 104 -1.26 15.10 -16.86
N LEU A 105 -1.97 15.54 -15.81
CA LEU A 105 -3.27 16.18 -15.95
C LEU A 105 -3.20 17.44 -16.84
N THR A 106 -2.14 18.22 -16.64
CA THR A 106 -1.90 19.49 -17.35
C THR A 106 -1.54 19.27 -18.82
N PHE A 107 -0.54 18.44 -19.10
CA PHE A 107 0.11 18.32 -20.40
C PHE A 107 -0.39 17.14 -21.25
N SER A 108 -0.88 16.07 -20.63
CA SER A 108 -1.39 14.89 -21.34
C SER A 108 -2.92 14.88 -21.43
N ASP A 109 -3.62 15.06 -20.30
CA ASP A 109 -5.10 15.05 -20.28
C ASP A 109 -5.70 16.39 -20.76
N GLY A 110 -4.90 17.46 -20.78
CA GLY A 110 -5.32 18.80 -21.19
C GLY A 110 -6.24 19.54 -20.20
N ARG A 111 -6.35 19.04 -18.96
CA ARG A 111 -7.08 19.69 -17.87
C ARG A 111 -6.20 20.72 -17.17
N VAL A 112 -5.90 21.80 -17.89
CA VAL A 112 -4.99 22.87 -17.44
C VAL A 112 -5.69 23.78 -16.44
N SER A 113 -5.19 23.80 -15.20
CA SER A 113 -5.64 24.67 -14.10
C SER A 113 -4.49 25.55 -13.58
N PRO A 114 -4.74 26.85 -13.28
CA PRO A 114 -3.78 27.68 -12.55
C PRO A 114 -3.40 27.09 -11.18
N ASP A 115 -4.32 26.36 -10.54
CA ASP A 115 -4.09 25.76 -9.21
C ASP A 115 -3.03 24.65 -9.22
N ASP A 116 -2.69 24.10 -10.37
CA ASP A 116 -1.62 23.11 -10.54
C ASP A 116 -0.25 23.73 -10.89
N ILE A 117 -0.17 25.06 -10.93
CA ILE A 117 1.02 25.83 -11.30
C ILE A 117 1.44 26.67 -10.09
N ARG A 118 2.70 26.54 -9.67
CA ARG A 118 3.29 27.33 -8.59
C ARG A 118 4.50 28.09 -9.11
N ILE A 119 4.46 29.41 -8.97
CA ILE A 119 5.48 30.31 -9.50
C ILE A 119 6.26 30.91 -8.33
N PHE A 120 7.58 30.83 -8.42
CA PHE A 120 8.50 31.41 -7.45
C PHE A 120 9.48 32.30 -8.21
N ASN A 121 9.63 33.54 -7.77
CA ASN A 121 10.54 34.51 -8.37
C ASN A 121 11.67 34.81 -7.39
N LEU A 122 12.76 35.41 -7.89
CA LEU A 122 13.95 35.71 -7.10
C LEU A 122 13.63 36.48 -5.80
N GLN A 123 12.70 37.43 -5.86
CA GLN A 123 12.29 38.22 -4.70
C GLN A 123 11.45 37.42 -3.68
N SER A 124 10.80 36.34 -4.11
CA SER A 124 9.89 35.55 -3.28
C SER A 124 10.45 34.19 -2.85
N TYR A 125 11.65 33.80 -3.31
CA TYR A 125 12.24 32.51 -2.95
C TYR A 125 12.44 32.36 -1.46
N MET A 126 13.08 33.33 -0.78
CA MET A 126 13.37 33.19 0.64
C MET A 126 12.10 33.08 1.48
N SER A 127 11.07 33.87 1.17
CA SER A 127 9.81 33.85 1.90
C SER A 127 8.96 32.60 1.62
N ASN A 128 9.20 31.90 0.51
CA ASN A 128 8.46 30.71 0.12
C ASN A 128 9.34 29.46 0.04
N ALA A 129 10.51 29.48 0.67
CA ALA A 129 11.48 28.38 0.59
C ALA A 129 10.87 27.07 1.10
N ASP A 130 10.19 27.12 2.24
CA ASP A 130 9.51 25.95 2.81
C ASP A 130 8.45 25.40 1.86
N THR A 131 7.66 26.26 1.23
CA THR A 131 6.66 25.83 0.24
C THR A 131 7.32 25.15 -0.96
N LEU A 132 8.36 25.75 -1.52
CA LEU A 132 9.09 25.18 -2.65
C LEU A 132 9.74 23.84 -2.28
N PHE A 133 10.43 23.76 -1.14
CA PHE A 133 11.06 22.52 -0.70
C PHE A 133 10.02 21.43 -0.42
N ASN A 134 8.88 21.77 0.18
CA ASN A 134 7.80 20.81 0.41
C ASN A 134 7.24 20.26 -0.92
N LEU A 135 7.04 21.11 -1.94
CA LEU A 135 6.56 20.65 -3.25
C LEU A 135 7.53 19.69 -3.94
N LEU A 136 8.84 19.88 -3.71
CA LEU A 136 9.89 19.08 -4.35
C LEU A 136 10.42 17.95 -3.44
N HIS A 137 9.89 17.82 -2.23
CA HIS A 137 10.40 16.88 -1.24
C HIS A 137 10.13 15.45 -1.70
N CYS A 138 11.09 14.55 -1.46
CA CYS A 138 10.95 13.14 -1.82
C CYS A 138 9.69 12.51 -1.23
N SER A 139 9.30 12.87 0.00
CA SER A 139 8.06 12.35 0.60
C SER A 139 6.80 12.74 -0.18
N VAL A 140 6.78 13.87 -0.89
CA VAL A 140 5.65 14.31 -1.73
C VAL A 140 5.69 13.64 -3.10
N LEU A 141 6.89 13.48 -3.66
CA LEU A 141 7.09 12.95 -5.01
C LEU A 141 7.06 11.41 -5.06
N ALA A 142 7.69 10.75 -4.09
CA ALA A 142 7.68 9.30 -3.93
C ALA A 142 6.47 8.90 -3.10
N LYS A 143 5.42 8.43 -3.79
CA LYS A 143 4.26 7.79 -3.15
C LYS A 143 4.58 6.41 -2.57
N ASP A 144 5.72 5.82 -2.93
CA ASP A 144 6.14 4.51 -2.49
C ASP A 144 7.26 4.63 -1.45
N ILE A 145 6.96 4.17 -0.24
CA ILE A 145 7.94 4.04 0.84
C ILE A 145 8.54 2.63 0.75
N PRO A 146 9.89 2.47 0.83
CA PRO A 146 10.52 1.16 0.80
C PRO A 146 9.92 0.22 1.84
N PHE A 147 9.71 -1.04 1.43
CA PHE A 147 9.20 -2.10 2.29
C PHE A 147 10.29 -3.16 2.55
N PRO A 148 10.53 -3.56 3.81
CA PRO A 148 10.11 -2.90 5.06
C PRO A 148 11.08 -1.78 5.46
N LEU A 149 10.60 -0.82 6.25
CA LEU A 149 11.47 0.11 6.99
C LEU A 149 11.93 -0.52 8.31
N ARG A 150 13.16 -0.22 8.72
CA ARG A 150 13.60 -0.41 10.11
C ARG A 150 13.20 0.81 10.95
N PRO A 151 13.01 0.67 12.28
CA PRO A 151 12.61 1.80 13.11
C PRO A 151 13.52 3.04 12.97
N ALA A 152 14.84 2.85 12.91
CA ALA A 152 15.81 3.92 12.74
C ALA A 152 15.71 4.67 11.39
N GLN A 153 15.01 4.11 10.40
CA GLN A 153 14.84 4.71 9.07
C GLN A 153 13.52 5.48 8.94
N ILE A 154 12.62 5.42 9.94
CA ILE A 154 11.27 6.00 9.81
C ILE A 154 11.33 7.50 9.51
N LYS A 155 12.19 8.23 10.23
CA LYS A 155 12.34 9.69 10.11
C LYS A 155 12.83 10.15 8.73
N ASP A 156 13.44 9.27 7.94
CA ASP A 156 13.85 9.58 6.57
C ASP A 156 12.65 9.70 5.61
N TYR A 157 11.49 9.14 5.99
CA TYR A 157 10.29 9.05 5.14
C TYR A 157 9.02 9.64 5.78
N ILE A 158 8.95 9.67 7.10
CA ILE A 158 7.76 10.07 7.87
C ILE A 158 8.16 11.03 9.00
N ASP A 159 7.54 12.20 9.01
CA ASP A 159 7.49 13.09 10.18
C ASP A 159 6.33 12.65 11.09
N GLY A 160 6.52 12.66 12.41
CA GLY A 160 5.47 12.35 13.39
C GLY A 160 4.20 13.18 13.20
N ASN A 161 4.31 14.44 12.78
CA ASN A 161 3.17 15.32 12.51
C ASN A 161 2.42 14.98 11.20
N SER A 162 3.07 14.21 10.32
CA SER A 162 2.48 13.79 9.05
C SER A 162 1.66 12.50 9.16
N ILE A 163 1.68 11.83 10.32
CA ILE A 163 0.98 10.57 10.55
C ILE A 163 -0.50 10.85 10.81
N SER A 164 -1.36 10.34 9.94
CA SER A 164 -2.81 10.41 10.11
C SER A 164 -3.32 9.28 11.00
N THR A 165 -2.82 8.06 10.76
CA THR A 165 -3.32 6.85 11.44
C THR A 165 -2.22 5.80 11.56
N THR A 166 -2.28 4.97 12.62
CA THR A 166 -1.40 3.82 12.79
C THR A 166 -2.21 2.53 12.96
N TYR A 167 -1.70 1.42 12.47
CA TYR A 167 -2.32 0.10 12.60
C TYR A 167 -1.28 -0.95 12.97
N TYR A 168 -1.69 -1.99 13.69
CA TYR A 168 -0.93 -3.23 13.70
C TYR A 168 -1.15 -4.01 12.41
N GLY A 169 -0.14 -4.81 12.09
CA GLY A 169 -0.17 -5.74 10.99
C GLY A 169 0.79 -6.90 11.20
N VAL A 170 0.79 -7.80 10.23
CA VAL A 170 1.77 -8.88 10.15
C VAL A 170 2.21 -9.05 8.70
N HIS A 171 3.50 -9.29 8.50
CA HIS A 171 4.03 -9.81 7.27
C HIS A 171 4.10 -11.33 7.40
N VAL A 172 3.46 -12.01 6.46
CA VAL A 172 3.33 -13.46 6.41
C VAL A 172 4.19 -13.93 5.27
N HIS A 173 5.20 -14.73 5.57
CA HIS A 173 6.04 -15.41 4.60
C HIS A 173 5.72 -16.90 4.66
N TYR A 174 5.50 -17.50 3.51
CA TYR A 174 5.28 -18.92 3.36
C TYR A 174 6.52 -19.56 2.75
N GLU A 175 7.10 -20.54 3.43
CA GLU A 175 8.26 -21.28 2.93
C GLU A 175 8.00 -22.78 2.86
N GLU A 176 8.55 -23.40 1.82
CA GLU A 176 8.56 -24.85 1.67
C GLU A 176 9.84 -25.40 2.31
N THR A 177 9.70 -26.05 3.45
CA THR A 177 10.81 -26.74 4.12
C THR A 177 10.81 -28.24 3.78
N GLY A 178 11.90 -28.94 4.10
CA GLY A 178 12.02 -30.38 3.89
C GLY A 178 12.75 -30.77 2.61
N SER A 179 12.62 -32.05 2.23
CA SER A 179 13.35 -32.64 1.12
C SER A 179 12.42 -32.98 -0.02
N ARG A 180 12.90 -32.79 -1.26
CA ARG A 180 12.20 -33.20 -2.49
C ARG A 180 11.78 -34.68 -2.48
N PHE A 181 12.46 -35.52 -1.71
CA PHE A 181 12.19 -36.96 -1.61
C PHE A 181 11.16 -37.34 -0.54
N PHE A 182 10.95 -36.47 0.46
CA PHE A 182 10.05 -36.75 1.61
C PHE A 182 8.81 -35.84 1.62
N GLY A 183 8.69 -34.95 0.63
CA GLY A 183 7.57 -34.03 0.45
C GLY A 183 7.83 -32.65 1.09
N PRO A 184 7.36 -31.56 0.47
CA PRO A 184 7.46 -30.22 1.04
C PRO A 184 6.62 -30.14 2.32
N LYS A 185 7.20 -29.54 3.35
CA LYS A 185 6.52 -29.21 4.61
C LYS A 185 6.34 -27.71 4.65
N PRO A 186 5.11 -27.22 4.50
CA PRO A 186 4.89 -25.79 4.53
C PRO A 186 5.04 -25.24 5.93
N GLN A 187 5.81 -24.17 6.02
CA GLN A 187 6.01 -23.39 7.24
C GLN A 187 5.56 -21.96 6.97
N VAL A 188 4.90 -21.37 7.97
CA VAL A 188 4.43 -19.99 7.91
C VAL A 188 5.21 -19.20 8.93
N LEU A 189 5.92 -18.20 8.45
CA LEU A 189 6.70 -17.28 9.25
C LEU A 189 5.91 -15.98 9.40
N ILE A 190 5.78 -15.52 10.65
CA ILE A 190 5.08 -14.29 11.00
C ILE A 190 6.12 -13.26 11.43
N TYR A 191 6.08 -12.10 10.79
CA TYR A 191 6.86 -10.92 11.16
C TYR A 191 5.88 -9.84 11.65
N PRO A 192 5.98 -9.40 12.91
CA PRO A 192 5.14 -8.32 13.42
C PRO A 192 5.44 -6.99 12.69
N VAL A 193 4.40 -6.26 12.31
CA VAL A 193 4.51 -5.03 11.54
C VAL A 193 3.74 -3.89 12.20
N LEU A 194 4.33 -2.71 12.25
CA LEU A 194 3.62 -1.47 12.51
C LEU A 194 3.38 -0.74 11.18
N VAL A 195 2.12 -0.47 10.84
CA VAL A 195 1.74 0.21 9.60
C VAL A 195 1.39 1.65 9.92
N LEU A 196 2.15 2.59 9.36
CA LEU A 196 1.96 4.03 9.52
C LEU A 196 1.33 4.60 8.25
N GLN A 197 0.25 5.36 8.40
CA GLN A 197 -0.38 6.09 7.31
C GLN A 197 -0.08 7.58 7.44
N ARG A 198 0.39 8.18 6.35
CA ARG A 198 0.56 9.63 6.25
C ARG A 198 -0.75 10.35 5.93
N ASN A 199 -0.78 11.68 6.09
CA ASN A 199 -1.94 12.52 5.79
C ASN A 199 -2.35 12.50 4.31
N ASP A 200 -1.43 12.18 3.41
CA ASP A 200 -1.67 12.02 1.97
C ASP A 200 -2.10 10.60 1.57
N GLY A 201 -2.25 9.69 2.54
CA GLY A 201 -2.69 8.32 2.32
C GLY A 201 -1.58 7.31 2.02
N VAL A 202 -0.31 7.72 1.97
CA VAL A 202 0.82 6.80 1.76
C VAL A 202 1.06 5.95 3.02
N PHE A 203 1.37 4.66 2.81
CA PHE A 203 1.66 3.72 3.89
C PHE A 203 3.15 3.39 3.99
N ALA A 204 3.70 3.45 5.20
CA ALA A 204 4.94 2.76 5.55
C ALA A 204 4.64 1.52 6.38
N ALA A 205 5.43 0.47 6.20
CA ALA A 205 5.43 -0.68 7.08
C ALA A 205 6.79 -0.80 7.75
N VAL A 206 6.77 -0.84 9.08
CA VAL A 206 7.97 -0.93 9.90
C VAL A 206 8.06 -2.33 10.50
N ILE A 207 9.23 -2.95 10.42
CA ILE A 207 9.56 -4.23 11.05
C ILE A 207 10.85 -4.05 11.86
N ASN A 208 10.86 -4.52 13.11
CA ASN A 208 12.03 -4.47 13.97
C ASN A 208 12.69 -5.85 14.04
N LYS A 209 13.97 -5.92 13.64
CA LYS A 209 14.79 -7.14 13.55
C LYS A 209 14.17 -8.22 12.64
N ALA A 210 15.01 -8.98 11.96
CA ALA A 210 14.54 -10.07 11.08
C ALA A 210 14.15 -11.34 11.88
N GLU A 211 13.62 -11.19 13.10
CA GLU A 211 13.17 -12.31 13.91
C GLU A 211 11.76 -12.70 13.42
N ASN A 212 11.69 -13.88 12.81
CA ASN A 212 10.43 -14.52 12.47
C ASN A 212 9.88 -15.32 13.66
N PHE A 213 8.56 -15.44 13.68
CA PHE A 213 7.84 -16.37 14.54
C PHE A 213 7.19 -17.43 13.68
N THR A 214 7.70 -18.65 13.77
CA THR A 214 7.09 -19.81 13.12
C THR A 214 5.70 -20.07 13.72
N LEU A 215 4.68 -20.10 12.86
CA LEU A 215 3.32 -20.43 13.24
C LEU A 215 3.18 -21.94 13.51
N GLU A 216 3.35 -22.31 14.77
CA GLU A 216 3.24 -23.68 15.26
C GLU A 216 2.43 -23.74 16.56
N TYR A 217 1.62 -24.79 16.69
CA TYR A 217 1.00 -25.12 17.97
C TYR A 217 2.05 -25.64 18.93
N THR A 218 1.89 -25.30 20.20
CA THR A 218 2.74 -25.86 21.25
C THR A 218 2.34 -27.30 21.54
N ASN A 219 3.19 -28.24 21.13
CA ASN A 219 3.06 -29.64 21.48
C ASN A 219 3.64 -29.86 22.89
N SER A 220 2.84 -29.64 23.94
CA SER A 220 3.20 -30.20 25.24
C SER A 220 2.65 -31.62 25.33
N ALA A 221 3.47 -32.59 25.75
CA ALA A 221 3.08 -33.98 25.92
C ALA A 221 1.90 -34.20 26.90
N HIS A 222 1.46 -33.14 27.59
CA HIS A 222 0.37 -33.14 28.56
C HIS A 222 -0.83 -32.27 28.16
N ALA A 223 -0.73 -31.45 27.11
CA ALA A 223 -1.85 -30.65 26.63
C ALA A 223 -2.75 -31.53 25.75
N LYS A 224 -4.01 -31.70 26.18
CA LYS A 224 -5.05 -32.40 25.40
C LYS A 224 -5.55 -31.58 24.20
N THR A 225 -5.17 -30.31 24.11
CA THR A 225 -5.69 -29.34 23.14
C THR A 225 -4.54 -28.57 22.50
N GLU A 226 -4.61 -28.40 21.19
CA GLU A 226 -3.71 -27.51 20.44
C GLU A 226 -3.84 -26.07 20.94
N ASP A 227 -2.71 -25.39 21.12
CA ASP A 227 -2.66 -24.05 21.71
C ASP A 227 -1.65 -23.17 20.97
N LEU A 228 -2.08 -21.97 20.54
CA LEU A 228 -1.22 -20.94 19.95
C LEU A 228 -0.83 -19.86 20.97
N THR A 229 -1.19 -19.98 22.25
CA THR A 229 -0.94 -18.95 23.27
C THR A 229 0.52 -18.49 23.28
N LEU A 230 1.49 -19.41 23.28
CA LEU A 230 2.91 -19.03 23.29
C LEU A 230 3.32 -18.27 22.02
N HIS A 231 2.85 -18.70 20.85
CA HIS A 231 3.08 -18.00 19.58
C HIS A 231 2.47 -16.59 19.60
N LEU A 232 1.18 -16.48 19.95
CA LEU A 232 0.45 -15.21 19.96
C LEU A 232 1.02 -14.23 20.99
N ASN A 233 1.48 -14.72 22.16
CA ASN A 233 2.15 -13.91 23.17
C ASN A 233 3.52 -13.42 22.69
N SER A 234 4.27 -14.25 21.99
CA SER A 234 5.58 -13.89 21.43
C SER A 234 5.44 -12.79 20.38
N VAL A 235 4.51 -12.96 19.44
CA VAL A 235 4.15 -11.93 18.45
C VAL A 235 3.68 -10.64 19.11
N THR A 236 2.80 -10.73 20.12
CA THR A 236 2.28 -9.56 20.84
C THR A 236 3.39 -8.78 21.54
N THR A 237 4.31 -9.49 22.22
CA THR A 237 5.44 -8.87 22.92
C THR A 237 6.36 -8.15 21.95
N CYS A 238 6.71 -8.79 20.83
CA CYS A 238 7.54 -8.18 19.80
C CYS A 238 6.89 -6.94 19.17
N LEU A 239 5.58 -7.00 18.91
CA LEU A 239 4.84 -5.88 18.33
C LEU A 239 4.72 -4.69 19.29
N GLN A 240 4.54 -4.95 20.59
CA GLN A 240 4.53 -3.90 21.62
C GLN A 240 5.88 -3.21 21.74
N GLU A 241 6.96 -3.98 21.66
CA GLU A 241 8.32 -3.43 21.67
C GLU A 241 8.61 -2.62 20.40
N LEU A 242 8.22 -3.12 19.21
CA LEU A 242 8.31 -2.38 17.96
C LEU A 242 7.54 -1.05 18.04
N HIS A 243 6.31 -1.07 18.56
CA HIS A 243 5.51 0.13 18.75
C HIS A 243 6.24 1.15 19.65
N ARG A 244 6.75 0.71 20.80
CA ARG A 244 7.52 1.57 21.72
C ARG A 244 8.74 2.19 21.06
N ILE A 245 9.49 1.41 20.28
CA ILE A 245 10.68 1.92 19.55
C ILE A 245 10.25 2.94 18.50
N CYS A 246 9.19 2.69 17.72
CA CYS A 246 8.70 3.64 16.74
C CYS A 246 8.27 4.96 17.37
N GLU A 247 7.60 4.95 18.52
CA GLU A 247 7.25 6.19 19.26
C GLU A 247 8.51 6.98 19.65
N GLN A 248 9.56 6.30 20.10
CA GLN A 248 10.84 6.93 20.45
C GLN A 248 11.54 7.50 19.23
N GLU A 249 11.61 6.74 18.14
CA GLU A 249 12.22 7.17 16.89
C GLU A 249 11.48 8.34 16.28
N LEU A 250 10.15 8.42 16.41
CA LEU A 250 9.36 9.53 15.87
C LEU A 250 9.21 10.73 16.82
N ASP A 251 9.57 10.57 18.09
CA ASP A 251 9.28 11.54 19.16
C ASP A 251 7.79 11.92 19.24
N CYS A 252 6.92 10.94 19.02
CA CYS A 252 5.47 11.14 19.08
C CYS A 252 4.74 9.90 19.60
N LYS A 253 3.50 10.11 20.09
CA LYS A 253 2.62 9.02 20.53
C LYS A 253 1.81 8.47 19.36
N LEU A 254 1.83 7.16 19.18
CA LEU A 254 1.12 6.49 18.10
C LEU A 254 -0.17 5.87 18.62
N THR A 255 -1.30 6.29 18.06
CA THR A 255 -2.61 5.70 18.40
C THR A 255 -2.98 4.65 17.36
N ILE A 256 -3.22 3.42 17.84
CA ILE A 256 -3.60 2.30 16.98
C ILE A 256 -5.09 2.34 16.67
N SER A 257 -5.43 2.29 15.38
CA SER A 257 -6.80 2.34 14.90
C SER A 257 -7.37 0.96 14.57
N PRO A 258 -8.70 0.79 14.69
CA PRO A 258 -9.39 -0.44 14.27
C PRO A 258 -9.22 -0.70 12.78
N VAL A 259 -9.18 -1.98 12.39
CA VAL A 259 -9.07 -2.37 10.96
C VAL A 259 -10.25 -1.87 10.12
N LYS A 260 -11.42 -1.63 10.74
CA LYS A 260 -12.62 -1.12 10.05
C LYS A 260 -12.43 0.28 9.45
N VAL A 261 -11.52 1.09 9.99
CA VAL A 261 -11.21 2.43 9.46
C VAL A 261 -9.98 2.42 8.54
N PHE A 262 -9.41 1.25 8.24
CA PHE A 262 -8.35 1.14 7.25
C PHE A 262 -8.93 1.39 5.86
N PRO A 263 -8.36 2.30 5.04
CA PRO A 263 -8.92 2.63 3.74
C PRO A 263 -8.63 1.55 2.68
N GLY A 264 -7.73 0.60 2.98
CA GLY A 264 -7.36 -0.50 2.08
C GLY A 264 -6.06 -0.23 1.33
N PHE A 265 -5.39 -1.31 0.94
CA PHE A 265 -4.30 -1.24 -0.03
C PHE A 265 -4.84 -0.99 -1.44
N ALA A 266 -4.05 -0.30 -2.26
CA ALA A 266 -4.35 -0.14 -3.68
C ALA A 266 -4.36 -1.51 -4.38
N SER A 267 -5.39 -1.78 -5.19
CA SER A 267 -5.52 -3.02 -5.96
C SER A 267 -4.85 -2.89 -7.32
N GLU A 268 -3.83 -3.71 -7.61
CA GLU A 268 -3.27 -3.79 -8.97
C GLU A 268 -4.13 -4.65 -9.93
N SER A 269 -4.95 -5.59 -9.45
CA SER A 269 -5.61 -6.55 -10.37
C SER A 269 -6.74 -7.42 -9.78
N TYR A 270 -7.13 -7.29 -8.52
CA TYR A 270 -8.18 -8.11 -7.91
C TYR A 270 -9.32 -7.23 -7.36
N LYS A 271 -10.37 -7.04 -8.18
CA LYS A 271 -11.63 -6.42 -7.73
C LYS A 271 -12.41 -7.41 -6.88
N MET A 272 -12.07 -7.50 -5.60
CA MET A 272 -12.83 -8.25 -4.60
C MET A 272 -14.09 -7.45 -4.22
N GLY A 273 -14.99 -7.19 -5.18
CA GLY A 273 -16.10 -6.26 -4.98
C GLY A 273 -15.64 -4.89 -4.47
N ASN A 274 -16.56 -4.08 -3.94
CA ASN A 274 -16.23 -2.80 -3.28
C ASN A 274 -15.60 -3.01 -1.88
N GLN A 275 -14.93 -4.13 -1.60
CA GLN A 275 -14.37 -4.41 -0.28
C GLN A 275 -12.95 -3.86 -0.13
N THR A 276 -12.69 -3.27 1.03
CA THR A 276 -11.36 -2.81 1.48
C THR A 276 -10.34 -3.95 1.45
N LEU A 277 -9.24 -3.80 0.72
CA LEU A 277 -8.17 -4.79 0.71
C LEU A 277 -7.26 -4.62 1.93
N ILE A 278 -7.42 -5.49 2.93
CA ILE A 278 -6.57 -5.50 4.15
C ILE A 278 -5.28 -6.31 4.00
N ALA A 279 -5.16 -7.10 2.93
CA ALA A 279 -4.00 -7.93 2.63
C ALA A 279 -3.49 -7.54 1.25
N LYS A 280 -2.19 -7.26 1.14
CA LYS A 280 -1.49 -7.09 -0.14
C LYS A 280 -0.43 -8.16 -0.28
N ARG A 281 -0.27 -8.69 -1.49
CA ARG A 281 0.91 -9.51 -1.82
C ARG A 281 2.12 -8.59 -1.98
N ILE A 282 3.29 -9.02 -1.51
CA ILE A 282 4.52 -8.26 -1.74
C ILE A 282 4.96 -8.45 -3.19
N LYS A 283 5.20 -7.35 -3.89
CA LYS A 283 5.57 -7.37 -5.32
C LYS A 283 6.90 -8.09 -5.52
N GLY A 284 6.94 -9.02 -6.48
CA GLY A 284 8.11 -9.86 -6.74
C GLY A 284 8.22 -11.12 -5.85
N TYR A 285 7.35 -11.27 -4.84
CA TYR A 285 7.36 -12.41 -3.91
C TYR A 285 5.99 -13.09 -3.88
N HIS A 286 5.88 -14.28 -4.49
CA HIS A 286 4.60 -14.96 -4.66
C HIS A 286 4.02 -15.60 -3.38
N ASP A 287 4.87 -15.75 -2.37
CA ASP A 287 4.61 -16.43 -1.10
C ASP A 287 4.68 -15.48 0.10
N GLU A 288 4.55 -14.18 -0.15
CA GLU A 288 4.60 -13.15 0.90
C GLU A 288 3.43 -12.19 0.85
N TRP A 289 2.87 -11.88 2.02
CA TRP A 289 1.75 -10.96 2.18
C TRP A 289 1.99 -10.02 3.34
N LEU A 290 1.61 -8.75 3.17
CA LEU A 290 1.42 -7.82 4.28
C LEU A 290 -0.07 -7.73 4.60
N LEU A 291 -0.42 -7.93 5.86
CA LEU A 291 -1.79 -7.85 6.36
C LEU A 291 -1.91 -6.77 7.42
N VAL A 292 -3.01 -6.01 7.37
CA VAL A 292 -3.37 -5.05 8.42
C VAL A 292 -4.41 -5.67 9.34
N THR A 293 -4.05 -5.78 10.62
CA THR A 293 -4.88 -6.38 11.68
C THR A 293 -5.58 -5.32 12.54
N GLY A 294 -5.19 -4.05 12.42
CA GLY A 294 -5.80 -2.92 13.13
C GLY A 294 -5.38 -2.89 14.60
N ILE A 295 -6.32 -3.10 15.53
CA ILE A 295 -6.01 -3.18 16.98
C ILE A 295 -5.57 -4.59 17.40
N GLU A 296 -5.88 -5.60 16.59
CA GLU A 296 -5.48 -6.98 16.84
C GLU A 296 -4.01 -7.16 16.49
N LYS A 297 -3.30 -8.01 17.24
CA LYS A 297 -1.84 -8.22 17.08
C LYS A 297 -1.52 -9.37 16.11
N HIS A 298 -2.53 -10.13 15.72
CA HIS A 298 -2.43 -11.24 14.77
C HIS A 298 -3.75 -11.37 14.01
N TYR A 299 -3.76 -12.06 12.86
CA TYR A 299 -4.99 -12.39 12.14
C TYR A 299 -5.73 -13.62 12.72
N LEU A 300 -5.13 -14.31 13.68
CA LEU A 300 -5.65 -15.54 14.30
C LEU A 300 -6.06 -15.27 15.74
N ARG A 301 -7.01 -16.07 16.22
CA ARG A 301 -7.47 -16.09 17.61
C ARG A 301 -7.11 -17.42 18.23
N ASN A 302 -6.69 -17.39 19.50
CA ASN A 302 -6.42 -18.65 20.21
C ASN A 302 -7.68 -19.46 20.50
N MET A 303 -8.85 -18.85 20.45
CA MET A 303 -10.13 -19.53 20.68
C MET A 303 -11.12 -19.13 19.59
N PRO A 304 -11.94 -20.07 19.10
CA PRO A 304 -13.01 -19.73 18.17
C PRO A 304 -14.06 -18.87 18.87
N LEU A 305 -14.74 -18.02 18.11
CA LEU A 305 -15.93 -17.30 18.60
C LEU A 305 -17.04 -18.24 19.08
N ILE A 306 -17.10 -19.44 18.50
CA ILE A 306 -18.05 -20.48 18.84
C ILE A 306 -17.24 -21.67 19.33
N GLU A 307 -17.33 -21.96 20.63
CA GLU A 307 -16.47 -22.95 21.30
C GLU A 307 -16.56 -24.36 20.70
N HIS A 308 -17.75 -24.77 20.24
CA HIS A 308 -18.03 -26.15 19.82
C HIS A 308 -18.37 -26.25 18.32
N CYS A 309 -17.55 -25.64 17.46
CA CYS A 309 -17.71 -25.80 16.02
C CYS A 309 -17.24 -27.20 15.56
N ARG A 310 -18.20 -28.10 15.31
CA ARG A 310 -17.94 -29.48 14.84
C ARG A 310 -17.30 -29.57 13.44
N PHE A 311 -17.39 -28.50 12.64
CA PHE A 311 -16.87 -28.51 11.27
C PHE A 311 -15.34 -28.38 11.17
N HIS A 312 -14.63 -28.45 12.28
CA HIS A 312 -13.19 -28.68 12.28
C HIS A 312 -12.86 -30.13 11.91
N SER A 313 -13.81 -31.07 12.00
CA SER A 313 -13.65 -32.45 11.53
C SER A 313 -14.39 -32.70 10.22
N TRP A 314 -13.68 -33.26 9.24
CA TRP A 314 -14.21 -33.72 7.97
C TRP A 314 -15.23 -34.86 8.16
N ALA A 315 -15.00 -35.76 9.12
CA ALA A 315 -15.94 -36.84 9.42
C ALA A 315 -17.29 -36.31 9.90
N ASP A 316 -17.29 -35.27 10.73
CA ASP A 316 -18.52 -34.62 11.21
C ASP A 316 -19.26 -33.88 10.09
N CYS A 317 -18.53 -33.31 9.12
CA CYS A 317 -19.11 -32.73 7.90
C CYS A 317 -19.70 -33.80 6.98
N LEU A 318 -19.00 -34.95 6.80
CA LEU A 318 -19.44 -36.06 5.95
C LEU A 318 -20.75 -36.64 6.46
N ALA A 319 -20.90 -36.79 7.78
CA ALA A 319 -22.13 -37.25 8.40
C ALA A 319 -23.35 -36.35 8.07
N GLU A 320 -23.11 -35.10 7.67
CA GLU A 320 -24.14 -34.14 7.25
C GLU A 320 -24.18 -33.87 5.74
N GLY A 321 -23.32 -34.52 4.94
CA GLY A 321 -23.22 -34.30 3.50
C GLY A 321 -22.75 -32.88 3.13
N CYS A 322 -21.93 -32.27 3.98
CA CYS A 322 -21.39 -30.92 3.78
C CYS A 322 -19.86 -30.86 3.80
N GLU A 323 -19.21 -32.01 3.61
CA GLU A 323 -17.77 -32.17 3.56
C GLU A 323 -17.13 -31.50 2.34
N ASN A 324 -15.95 -30.92 2.55
CA ASN A 324 -15.17 -30.33 1.48
C ASN A 324 -13.98 -31.22 1.11
N GLY A 325 -14.06 -31.82 -0.07
CA GLY A 325 -13.08 -32.76 -0.59
C GLY A 325 -13.46 -34.22 -0.31
N THR A 326 -12.73 -35.16 -0.92
CA THR A 326 -13.03 -36.59 -0.88
C THR A 326 -12.53 -37.31 0.37
N SER A 327 -11.66 -36.66 1.17
CA SER A 327 -11.08 -37.23 2.39
C SER A 327 -10.61 -36.15 3.35
N ALA A 328 -10.41 -36.54 4.61
CA ALA A 328 -9.81 -35.67 5.62
C ALA A 328 -8.39 -35.24 5.22
N ILE A 329 -8.09 -33.95 5.42
CA ILE A 329 -6.75 -33.41 5.16
C ILE A 329 -5.89 -33.74 6.37
N ASN A 330 -4.95 -34.69 6.24
CA ASN A 330 -4.08 -35.11 7.34
C ASN A 330 -2.65 -34.55 7.25
N ILE A 331 -2.34 -33.86 6.15
CA ILE A 331 -1.01 -33.32 5.86
C ILE A 331 -1.20 -31.90 5.33
N ARG A 332 -0.36 -30.98 5.78
CA ARG A 332 -0.33 -29.62 5.24
C ARG A 332 0.06 -29.63 3.76
N SER A 333 -0.43 -28.67 2.98
CA SER A 333 -0.20 -28.63 1.53
C SER A 333 0.20 -27.22 1.07
N THR A 334 0.97 -27.18 -0.02
CA THR A 334 1.40 -25.94 -0.70
C THR A 334 0.56 -25.60 -1.91
N ASN A 335 -0.19 -26.58 -2.43
CA ASN A 335 -1.16 -26.36 -3.49
C ASN A 335 -2.30 -27.39 -3.40
N PRO A 336 -3.51 -27.00 -2.96
CA PRO A 336 -3.87 -25.70 -2.39
C PRO A 336 -3.12 -25.40 -1.08
N ARG A 337 -2.98 -24.12 -0.71
CA ARG A 337 -2.32 -23.73 0.55
C ARG A 337 -3.21 -24.08 1.75
N ILE A 338 -2.76 -25.06 2.54
CA ILE A 338 -3.45 -25.55 3.73
C ILE A 338 -2.44 -25.65 4.87
N ILE A 339 -2.61 -24.82 5.89
CA ILE A 339 -1.70 -24.74 7.04
C ILE A 339 -2.25 -25.54 8.21
N PHE A 340 -3.58 -25.52 8.38
CA PHE A 340 -4.27 -26.29 9.41
C PHE A 340 -4.96 -27.53 8.83
N ILE A 341 -4.72 -28.67 9.45
CA ILE A 341 -5.22 -29.98 9.03
C ILE A 341 -6.49 -30.39 9.80
N ASP A 342 -7.09 -31.53 9.44
CA ASP A 342 -8.33 -32.04 10.03
C ASP A 342 -8.25 -32.11 11.57
N LYS A 343 -9.37 -31.79 12.22
CA LYS A 343 -9.55 -31.68 13.69
C LYS A 343 -8.77 -30.56 14.37
N GLN A 344 -7.90 -29.85 13.66
CA GLN A 344 -7.25 -28.68 14.23
C GLN A 344 -8.24 -27.53 14.40
N MET A 345 -8.12 -26.79 15.50
CA MET A 345 -9.07 -25.73 15.85
C MET A 345 -9.20 -24.62 14.78
N HIS A 346 -8.13 -24.36 14.03
CA HIS A 346 -8.13 -23.36 12.96
C HIS A 346 -8.54 -23.91 11.60
N HIS A 347 -8.85 -25.21 11.49
CA HIS A 347 -9.27 -25.85 10.25
C HIS A 347 -10.80 -25.79 10.08
N CYS A 348 -11.27 -25.71 8.83
CA CYS A 348 -12.67 -25.84 8.48
C CYS A 348 -12.83 -26.80 7.29
N ALA A 349 -13.60 -27.86 7.51
CA ALA A 349 -13.89 -28.90 6.54
C ALA A 349 -15.26 -28.73 5.85
N ASN A 350 -16.00 -27.64 6.10
CA ASN A 350 -17.35 -27.43 5.56
C ASN A 350 -17.34 -26.79 4.16
N GLN A 351 -17.94 -27.46 3.17
CA GLN A 351 -17.99 -27.04 1.76
C GLN A 351 -18.79 -25.76 1.56
N VAL A 352 -19.93 -25.63 2.23
CA VAL A 352 -20.78 -24.45 2.12
C VAL A 352 -20.05 -23.21 2.63
N VAL A 353 -19.32 -23.32 3.73
CA VAL A 353 -18.49 -22.22 4.25
C VAL A 353 -17.38 -21.88 3.26
N TYR A 354 -16.67 -22.88 2.73
CA TYR A 354 -15.60 -22.69 1.74
C TYR A 354 -16.09 -21.96 0.48
N ASP A 355 -17.19 -22.40 -0.13
CA ASP A 355 -17.72 -21.78 -1.34
C ASP A 355 -18.13 -20.32 -1.12
N ARG A 356 -18.72 -20.03 0.04
CA ARG A 356 -19.07 -18.66 0.41
C ARG A 356 -17.84 -17.79 0.70
N LYS A 357 -16.76 -18.35 1.26
CA LYS A 357 -15.48 -17.64 1.50
C LYS A 357 -14.82 -17.16 0.20
N ARG A 358 -14.94 -17.90 -0.91
CA ARG A 358 -14.21 -17.63 -2.17
C ARG A 358 -14.37 -16.21 -2.71
N LYS A 359 -15.46 -15.52 -2.37
CA LYS A 359 -15.78 -14.17 -2.89
C LYS A 359 -15.48 -13.03 -1.92
N ARG A 360 -15.03 -13.32 -0.69
CA ARG A 360 -15.03 -12.35 0.43
C ARG A 360 -13.87 -12.51 1.42
N CYS A 361 -13.22 -13.68 1.46
CA CYS A 361 -12.20 -13.96 2.46
C CYS A 361 -10.87 -13.31 2.10
N HIS A 362 -10.46 -12.31 2.89
CA HIS A 362 -9.22 -11.55 2.66
C HIS A 362 -7.94 -12.39 2.74
N ILE A 363 -7.97 -13.52 3.45
CA ILE A 363 -6.79 -14.37 3.68
C ILE A 363 -6.89 -15.73 3.00
N LEU A 364 -7.81 -15.89 2.03
CA LEU A 364 -8.00 -17.15 1.31
C LEU A 364 -6.72 -17.60 0.58
N GLN A 365 -5.92 -16.64 0.09
CA GLN A 365 -4.67 -16.92 -0.60
C GLN A 365 -3.54 -17.40 0.33
N ILE A 366 -3.70 -17.23 1.65
CA ILE A 366 -2.75 -17.62 2.68
C ILE A 366 -3.12 -19.01 3.21
N ASP A 367 -4.38 -19.21 3.56
CA ASP A 367 -4.94 -20.52 3.92
C ASP A 367 -6.37 -20.66 3.37
N GLU A 368 -6.59 -21.66 2.53
CA GLU A 368 -7.90 -21.92 1.94
C GLU A 368 -8.90 -22.50 2.96
N ARG A 369 -8.41 -23.24 3.95
CA ARG A 369 -9.18 -24.01 4.93
C ARG A 369 -9.28 -23.37 6.30
N ILE A 370 -8.77 -22.16 6.48
CA ILE A 370 -8.88 -21.45 7.75
C ILE A 370 -10.35 -21.28 8.21
N CYS A 371 -10.60 -21.55 9.48
CA CYS A 371 -11.89 -21.36 10.12
C CYS A 371 -12.19 -19.88 10.33
N CYS A 372 -13.40 -19.45 9.93
CA CYS A 372 -13.84 -18.07 10.14
C CYS A 372 -13.99 -17.73 11.63
N GLN A 373 -14.28 -18.70 12.49
CA GLN A 373 -14.49 -18.46 13.92
C GLN A 373 -13.20 -18.16 14.67
N THR A 374 -12.05 -18.59 14.15
CA THR A 374 -10.72 -18.32 14.72
C THR A 374 -9.98 -17.20 13.98
N CYS A 375 -10.64 -16.49 13.07
CA CYS A 375 -10.04 -15.42 12.28
C CYS A 375 -10.51 -14.04 12.75
N ASN A 376 -9.56 -13.13 13.01
CA ASN A 376 -9.86 -11.75 13.43
C ASN A 376 -10.58 -10.91 12.35
N TYR A 377 -10.56 -11.36 11.08
CA TYR A 377 -11.26 -10.70 9.98
C TYR A 377 -12.69 -11.18 9.76
N SER A 378 -13.23 -12.04 10.63
CA SER A 378 -14.59 -12.59 10.46
C SER A 378 -15.65 -11.50 10.29
N SER A 379 -15.59 -10.42 11.07
CA SER A 379 -16.52 -9.30 10.97
C SER A 379 -16.31 -8.39 9.75
N LEU A 380 -15.22 -8.56 9.00
CA LEU A 380 -15.00 -7.87 7.73
C LEU A 380 -15.51 -8.70 6.56
N CYS A 381 -15.36 -10.02 6.65
CA CYS A 381 -15.79 -10.95 5.60
C CYS A 381 -17.30 -11.19 5.61
N TRP A 382 -17.95 -11.06 6.77
CA TRP A 382 -19.35 -11.44 6.98
C TRP A 382 -20.10 -10.33 7.70
N SER A 383 -21.32 -10.01 7.23
CA SER A 383 -22.27 -9.24 8.04
C SER A 383 -22.75 -10.08 9.23
N GLN A 384 -23.32 -9.43 10.26
CA GLN A 384 -23.88 -10.14 11.40
C GLN A 384 -24.97 -11.15 10.99
N GLU A 385 -25.88 -10.74 10.10
CA GLU A 385 -26.94 -11.61 9.56
C GLU A 385 -26.36 -12.81 8.80
N GLU A 386 -25.27 -12.61 8.05
CA GLU A 386 -24.61 -13.71 7.36
C GLU A 386 -23.89 -14.67 8.31
N GLN A 387 -23.28 -14.15 9.39
CA GLN A 387 -22.64 -14.97 10.43
C GLN A 387 -23.65 -15.90 11.11
N GLU A 388 -24.85 -15.41 11.42
CA GLU A 388 -25.94 -16.20 12.01
C GLU A 388 -26.45 -17.31 11.05
N LYS A 389 -26.28 -17.11 9.74
CA LYS A 389 -26.59 -18.10 8.69
C LYS A 389 -25.44 -19.06 8.40
N LEU A 390 -24.27 -18.89 9.03
CA LEU A 390 -23.21 -19.89 8.97
C LEU A 390 -23.63 -21.11 9.80
N PRO A 391 -23.21 -22.32 9.41
CA PRO A 391 -23.57 -23.51 10.15
C PRO A 391 -22.82 -23.61 11.49
N CYS A 392 -21.78 -22.80 11.71
CA CYS A 392 -20.69 -22.93 12.70
C CYS A 392 -21.02 -23.06 14.21
N GLY A 393 -22.28 -23.27 14.60
CA GLY A 393 -22.71 -23.52 15.98
C GLY A 393 -24.08 -24.19 16.08
N LYS A 394 -24.48 -24.91 15.02
CA LYS A 394 -25.76 -25.64 14.92
C LYS A 394 -25.55 -27.13 15.05
#